data_AF-A0A3E0GZM5-F1
#
_entry.id   AF-A0A3E0GZM5-F1
#
_cell.length_a   1.000
_cell.length_b   1.000
_cell.length_c   1.000
_cell.angle_alpha   90.00
_cell.angle_beta   90.00
_cell.angle_gamma   90.00
#
_symmetry.space_group_name_H-M   'P 1'
#
loop_
_entity.id
_entity.type
_entity.pdbx_description
1 polymer ?
#
loop_
_entity_poly.entity_id
_entity_poly.type
_entity_poly.pdbx_seq_one_letter_code
_entity_poly.pdbx_strand_id
1 'polypeptide(L)'
;MTEILSLQRLDTDMAIAELKSCGGAARGFLGLDPVTQNDSLLAAELKSLQAQLFSAGETVVGFAPNTDQPRQAYVASTSADPEPLRALLEFLTTYQRCTTFVAMVPDGVENCFADCGFEQVGVLPRHRWQNYDWQDVLVYVGRADSCRS
;
A
#
# COMPACT_ATOMS: atom_id res chain seq x y z
N MET A 1 -22.89 -11.74 10.18
CA MET A 1 -22.80 -11.74 8.71
C MET A 1 -21.71 -10.76 8.38
N THR A 2 -20.50 -11.25 8.10
CA THR A 2 -19.40 -10.42 7.61
C THR A 2 -19.72 -10.15 6.14
N GLU A 3 -20.07 -8.92 5.77
CA GLU A 3 -20.11 -8.54 4.37
C GLU A 3 -18.71 -8.79 3.78
N ILE A 4 -18.64 -9.55 2.69
CA ILE A 4 -17.38 -9.73 1.97
C ILE A 4 -17.06 -8.37 1.35
N LEU A 5 -16.07 -7.68 1.90
CA LEU A 5 -15.52 -6.47 1.29
C LEU A 5 -15.02 -6.83 -0.11
N SER A 6 -15.73 -6.37 -1.14
CA SER A 6 -15.37 -6.62 -2.53
C SER A 6 -14.30 -5.62 -2.98
N LEU A 7 -13.12 -6.12 -3.35
CA LEU A 7 -12.09 -5.30 -3.99
C LEU A 7 -12.47 -4.97 -5.43
N GLN A 8 -12.59 -3.69 -5.75
CA GLN A 8 -12.78 -3.22 -7.11
C GLN A 8 -11.47 -2.65 -7.65
N ARG A 9 -10.98 -3.19 -8.76
CA ARG A 9 -9.80 -2.66 -9.43
C ARG A 9 -10.09 -1.26 -10.00
N LEU A 10 -9.19 -0.33 -9.76
CA LEU A 10 -9.25 1.03 -10.29
C LEU A 10 -8.42 1.14 -11.57
N ASP A 11 -8.91 1.93 -12.53
CA ASP A 11 -8.05 2.46 -13.59
C ASP A 11 -7.20 3.62 -13.05
N THR A 12 -6.27 4.12 -13.87
CA THR A 12 -5.31 5.13 -13.43
C THR A 12 -5.99 6.44 -12.99
N ASP A 13 -6.99 6.90 -13.72
CA ASP A 13 -7.63 8.19 -13.45
C ASP A 13 -8.46 8.11 -12.16
N MET A 14 -9.21 7.00 -12.00
CA MET A 14 -9.92 6.69 -10.76
C MET A 14 -8.97 6.53 -9.58
N ALA A 15 -7.85 5.81 -9.75
CA ALA A 15 -6.87 5.61 -8.70
C ALA A 15 -6.30 6.92 -8.19
N ILE A 16 -6.00 7.86 -9.08
CA ILE A 16 -5.52 9.20 -8.72
C ILE A 16 -6.59 9.98 -7.96
N ALA A 17 -7.84 9.96 -8.45
CA ALA A 17 -8.96 10.64 -7.79
C ALA A 17 -9.19 10.11 -6.37
N GLU A 18 -9.17 8.79 -6.19
CA GLU A 18 -9.35 8.15 -4.88
C GLU A 18 -8.17 8.40 -3.93
N LEU A 19 -6.93 8.29 -4.42
CA LEU A 19 -5.77 8.64 -3.59
C LEU A 19 -5.81 10.10 -3.10
N LYS A 20 -6.31 11.00 -3.95
CA LYS A 20 -6.49 12.41 -3.57
C LYS A 20 -7.62 12.60 -2.57
N SER A 21 -8.72 11.87 -2.70
CA SER A 21 -9.86 11.94 -1.77
C SER A 21 -9.45 11.46 -0.37
N CYS A 22 -8.55 10.47 -0.26
CA CYS A 22 -7.98 10.00 1.00
C CYS A 22 -7.08 11.03 1.73
N GLY A 23 -6.69 12.12 1.06
CA GLY A 23 -5.92 13.21 1.67
C GLY A 23 -4.65 12.74 2.38
N GLY A 24 -4.54 13.06 3.68
CA GLY A 24 -3.36 12.75 4.49
C GLY A 24 -3.01 11.26 4.54
N ALA A 25 -4.01 10.38 4.49
CA ALA A 25 -3.80 8.93 4.61
C ALA A 25 -3.12 8.31 3.38
N ALA A 26 -3.22 8.95 2.20
CA ALA A 26 -2.54 8.49 0.98
C ALA A 26 -1.08 9.00 0.88
N ARG A 27 -0.61 9.80 1.85
CA ARG A 27 0.76 10.32 1.82
C ARG A 27 1.75 9.20 2.08
N GLY A 28 2.55 8.88 1.07
CA GLY A 28 3.58 7.83 1.12
C GLY A 28 3.09 6.52 0.53
N PHE A 29 1.87 6.49 -0.02
CA PHE A 29 1.29 5.32 -0.64
C PHE A 29 2.18 4.82 -1.78
N LEU A 30 2.80 3.65 -1.59
CA LEU A 30 3.82 3.10 -2.50
C LEU A 30 4.97 4.09 -2.82
N GLY A 31 5.31 4.97 -1.86
CA GLY A 31 6.33 6.00 -2.02
C GLY A 31 5.84 7.30 -2.68
N LEU A 32 4.57 7.40 -3.04
CA LEU A 32 3.98 8.56 -3.72
C LEU A 32 3.49 9.63 -2.73
N ASP A 33 3.25 10.84 -3.22
CA ASP A 33 2.57 11.90 -2.47
C ASP A 33 1.40 12.49 -3.29
N PRO A 34 0.23 11.82 -3.28
CA PRO A 34 -0.94 12.21 -4.09
C PRO A 34 -1.52 13.58 -3.74
N VAL A 35 -1.22 14.10 -2.55
CA VAL A 35 -1.71 15.41 -2.09
C VAL A 35 -0.93 16.55 -2.74
N THR A 36 0.36 16.35 -3.02
CA THR A 36 1.25 17.42 -3.49
C THR A 36 1.62 17.28 -4.97
N GLN A 37 1.55 16.06 -5.53
CA GLN A 37 1.84 15.80 -6.93
C GLN A 37 0.62 16.13 -7.83
N ASN A 38 0.91 16.55 -9.07
CA ASN A 38 -0.12 16.69 -10.09
C ASN A 38 -0.50 15.32 -10.70
N ASP A 39 -1.66 15.25 -11.36
CA ASP A 39 -2.22 13.99 -11.88
C ASP A 39 -1.33 13.32 -12.91
N SER A 40 -0.71 14.10 -13.81
CA SER A 40 0.16 13.55 -14.85
C SER A 40 1.41 12.88 -14.28
N LEU A 41 1.98 13.47 -13.21
CA LEU A 41 3.13 12.89 -12.52
C LEU A 41 2.72 11.62 -11.77
N LEU A 42 1.59 11.64 -11.06
CA LEU A 42 1.06 10.45 -10.36
C LEU A 42 0.79 9.30 -11.33
N ALA A 43 0.16 9.58 -12.47
CA ALA A 43 -0.10 8.58 -13.51
C ALA A 43 1.21 7.97 -14.04
N ALA A 44 2.22 8.80 -14.30
CA ALA A 44 3.51 8.34 -14.79
C ALA A 44 4.24 7.46 -13.76
N GLU A 45 4.21 7.85 -12.49
CA GLU A 45 4.85 7.10 -11.40
C GLU A 45 4.13 5.77 -11.13
N LEU A 46 2.80 5.76 -11.04
CA LEU A 46 2.01 4.53 -10.92
C LEU A 46 2.33 3.54 -12.06
N LYS A 47 2.43 4.05 -13.29
CA LYS A 47 2.80 3.24 -14.44
C LYS A 47 4.24 2.72 -14.36
N SER A 48 5.18 3.57 -13.96
CA SER A 48 6.59 3.19 -13.80
C SER A 48 6.78 2.10 -12.75
N LEU A 49 6.05 2.19 -11.64
CA LEU A 49 6.03 1.20 -10.57
C LEU A 49 5.25 -0.07 -10.95
N GLN A 50 4.52 -0.06 -12.07
CA GLN A 50 3.55 -1.09 -12.42
C GLN A 50 2.52 -1.32 -11.30
N ALA A 51 2.16 -0.25 -10.59
CA ALA A 51 1.28 -0.31 -9.45
C ALA A 51 -0.16 -0.63 -9.87
N GLN A 52 -0.85 -1.42 -9.06
CA GLN A 52 -2.29 -1.68 -9.20
C GLN A 52 -3.00 -1.36 -7.90
N LEU A 53 -4.07 -0.59 -8.02
CA LEU A 53 -4.86 -0.08 -6.90
C LEU A 53 -6.28 -0.62 -6.96
N PHE A 54 -6.86 -0.79 -5.78
CA PHE A 54 -8.19 -1.31 -5.56
C PHE A 54 -8.91 -0.45 -4.53
N SER A 55 -10.20 -0.24 -4.73
CA SER A 55 -11.08 0.32 -3.70
C SER A 55 -11.83 -0.78 -2.95
N ALA A 56 -12.07 -0.52 -1.67
CA ALA A 56 -12.96 -1.26 -0.79
C ALA A 56 -13.67 -0.27 0.13
N GLY A 57 -14.88 0.15 -0.26
CA GLY A 57 -15.54 1.29 0.37
C GLY A 57 -14.70 2.56 0.22
N GLU A 58 -14.38 3.22 1.34
CA GLU A 58 -13.54 4.43 1.38
C GLU A 58 -12.03 4.12 1.48
N THR A 59 -11.66 2.83 1.53
CA THR A 59 -10.26 2.42 1.62
C THR A 59 -9.67 2.18 0.24
N VAL A 60 -8.46 2.68 0.02
CA VAL A 60 -7.62 2.34 -1.13
C VAL A 60 -6.50 1.41 -0.64
N VAL A 61 -6.39 0.25 -1.27
CA VAL A 61 -5.27 -0.66 -1.12
C VAL A 61 -4.59 -0.85 -2.45
N GLY A 62 -3.29 -1.15 -2.44
CA GLY A 62 -2.56 -1.30 -3.68
C GLY A 62 -1.25 -2.03 -3.51
N PHE A 63 -0.69 -2.44 -4.63
CA PHE A 63 0.62 -3.09 -4.66
C PHE A 63 1.45 -2.67 -5.87
N ALA A 64 2.75 -2.82 -5.74
CA ALA A 64 3.72 -2.76 -6.84
C ALA A 64 4.64 -4.00 -6.77
N PRO A 65 4.93 -4.68 -7.89
CA PRO A 65 5.84 -5.81 -7.89
C PRO A 65 7.28 -5.36 -7.58
N ASN A 66 8.05 -6.20 -6.87
CA ASN A 66 9.49 -6.01 -6.80
C ASN A 66 10.14 -6.63 -8.06
N THR A 67 10.75 -5.80 -8.90
CA THR A 67 11.40 -6.24 -10.14
C THR A 67 12.60 -7.14 -9.92
N ASP A 68 13.26 -7.02 -8.75
CA ASP A 68 14.44 -7.81 -8.41
C ASP A 68 14.06 -9.13 -7.70
N GLN A 69 12.84 -9.22 -7.19
CA GLN A 69 12.33 -10.39 -6.46
C GLN A 69 10.90 -10.72 -6.92
N PRO A 70 10.73 -11.58 -7.94
CA PRO A 70 9.44 -11.79 -8.61
C PRO A 70 8.28 -12.31 -7.75
N ARG A 71 8.55 -12.82 -6.54
CA ARG A 71 7.53 -13.28 -5.58
C ARG A 71 7.31 -12.31 -4.43
N GLN A 72 7.92 -11.13 -4.48
CA GLN A 72 7.75 -10.08 -3.49
C GLN A 72 6.93 -8.92 -4.08
N ALA A 73 6.02 -8.36 -3.29
CA ALA A 73 5.28 -7.16 -3.64
C ALA A 73 5.43 -6.11 -2.54
N TYR A 74 5.56 -4.85 -2.94
CA TYR A 74 5.33 -3.72 -2.07
C TYR A 74 3.82 -3.50 -1.96
N VAL A 75 3.31 -3.30 -0.76
CA VAL A 75 1.88 -3.11 -0.50
C VAL A 75 1.64 -1.83 0.29
N ALA A 76 0.47 -1.23 0.10
CA ALA A 76 0.04 -0.04 0.82
C ALA A 76 -1.47 -0.07 1.08
N SER A 77 -1.89 0.60 2.15
CA SER A 77 -3.28 0.82 2.56
C SER A 77 -3.44 2.26 3.02
N THR A 78 -4.57 2.89 2.72
CA THR A 78 -4.94 4.20 3.29
C THR A 78 -5.74 4.09 4.58
N SER A 79 -6.03 2.87 5.05
CA SER A 79 -6.83 2.62 6.25
C SER A 79 -6.09 1.75 7.27
N ALA A 80 -6.40 1.99 8.54
CA ALA A 80 -6.02 1.13 9.67
C ALA A 80 -6.98 -0.06 9.88
N ASP A 81 -8.02 -0.20 9.05
CA ASP A 81 -8.81 -1.42 8.96
C ASP A 81 -7.99 -2.54 8.27
N PRO A 82 -7.79 -3.70 8.91
CA PRO A 82 -7.07 -4.81 8.30
C PRO A 82 -7.83 -5.51 7.17
N GLU A 83 -9.16 -5.46 7.14
CA GLU A 83 -9.95 -6.31 6.22
C GLU A 83 -9.67 -6.05 4.73
N PRO A 84 -9.64 -4.78 4.23
CA PRO A 84 -9.26 -4.51 2.85
C PRO A 84 -7.87 -5.00 2.49
N LEU A 85 -6.92 -4.89 3.41
CA LEU A 85 -5.55 -5.35 3.19
C LEU A 85 -5.48 -6.88 3.16
N ARG A 86 -6.19 -7.59 4.05
CA ARG A 86 -6.27 -9.06 4.02
C ARG A 86 -6.80 -9.57 2.69
N ALA A 87 -7.87 -8.97 2.17
CA ALA A 87 -8.42 -9.32 0.86
C ALA A 87 -7.39 -9.12 -0.27
N LEU A 88 -6.59 -8.04 -0.22
CA LEU A 88 -5.53 -7.80 -1.20
C LEU A 88 -4.44 -8.87 -1.10
N LEU A 89 -4.00 -9.21 0.11
CA LEU A 89 -2.95 -10.22 0.33
C LEU A 89 -3.39 -11.61 -0.12
N GLU A 90 -4.65 -11.96 0.09
CA GLU A 90 -5.24 -13.20 -0.45
C GLU A 90 -5.21 -13.21 -1.98
N PHE A 91 -5.63 -12.11 -2.62
CA PHE A 91 -5.57 -11.96 -4.07
C PHE A 91 -4.13 -12.11 -4.59
N LEU A 92 -3.16 -11.44 -3.98
CA LEU A 92 -1.76 -11.49 -4.39
C LEU A 92 -1.15 -12.88 -4.22
N THR A 93 -1.47 -13.56 -3.12
CA THR A 93 -0.97 -14.92 -2.88
C THR A 93 -1.57 -15.90 -3.88
N THR A 94 -2.88 -15.81 -4.12
CA THR A 94 -3.62 -16.79 -4.93
C THR A 94 -3.40 -16.61 -6.43
N TYR A 95 -3.46 -15.36 -6.91
CA TYR A 95 -3.45 -15.06 -8.34
C TYR A 95 -2.11 -14.53 -8.83
N GLN A 96 -1.40 -13.72 -8.02
CA GLN A 96 -0.06 -13.20 -8.39
C GLN A 96 1.08 -14.11 -7.89
N ARG A 97 0.78 -15.13 -7.08
CA ARG A 97 1.75 -16.06 -6.49
C ARG A 97 2.85 -15.37 -5.68
N CYS A 98 2.54 -14.21 -5.10
CA CYS A 98 3.44 -13.54 -4.17
C CYS A 98 3.56 -14.37 -2.89
N THR A 99 4.77 -14.46 -2.35
CA THR A 99 5.07 -15.18 -1.10
C THR A 99 5.56 -14.26 0.01
N THR A 100 5.93 -13.02 -0.34
CA THR A 100 6.47 -12.05 0.59
C THR A 100 5.93 -10.67 0.25
N PHE A 101 5.65 -9.89 1.28
CA PHE A 101 5.07 -8.56 1.17
C PHE A 101 5.94 -7.58 1.97
N VAL A 102 6.11 -6.38 1.43
CA VAL A 102 6.84 -5.31 2.10
C VAL A 102 5.93 -4.10 2.17
N ALA A 103 5.81 -3.49 3.34
CA ALA A 103 5.17 -2.20 3.49
C ALA A 103 6.15 -1.20 4.07
N MET A 104 6.10 0.03 3.55
CA MET A 104 6.90 1.16 4.01
C MET A 104 5.93 2.24 4.46
N VAL A 105 5.92 2.52 5.76
CA VAL A 105 4.94 3.42 6.38
C VAL A 105 5.69 4.55 7.08
N PRO A 106 5.34 5.82 6.85
CA PRO A 106 5.91 6.92 7.62
C PRO A 106 5.65 6.74 9.11
N ASP A 107 6.63 7.05 9.95
CA ASP A 107 6.46 6.97 11.39
C ASP A 107 5.33 7.91 11.87
N GLY A 108 4.57 7.46 12.86
CA GLY A 108 3.40 8.18 13.39
C GLY A 108 2.12 8.10 12.55
N VAL A 109 2.08 7.32 11.46
CA VAL A 109 0.87 7.07 10.67
C VAL A 109 0.19 5.77 11.12
N GLU A 110 -1.10 5.86 11.44
CA GLU A 110 -1.93 4.68 11.76
C GLU A 110 -1.98 3.70 10.59
N ASN A 111 -1.86 2.41 10.88
CA ASN A 111 -1.79 1.35 9.87
C ASN A 111 -2.26 0.00 10.44
N CYS A 112 -2.53 -0.97 9.57
CA CYS A 112 -3.06 -2.30 9.92
C CYS A 112 -2.07 -3.45 9.69
N PHE A 113 -0.79 -3.18 9.43
CA PHE A 113 0.14 -4.22 8.97
C PHE A 113 0.39 -5.32 10.01
N ALA A 114 0.52 -4.95 11.28
CA ALA A 114 0.70 -5.92 12.37
C ALA A 114 -0.51 -6.88 12.48
N ASP A 115 -1.74 -6.34 12.37
CA ASP A 115 -2.97 -7.13 12.40
C ASP A 115 -3.12 -8.05 11.17
N CYS A 116 -2.40 -7.75 10.09
CA CYS A 116 -2.31 -8.57 8.88
C CYS A 116 -1.11 -9.54 8.90
N GLY A 117 -0.49 -9.76 10.05
CA GLY A 117 0.61 -10.72 10.22
C GLY A 117 1.96 -10.25 9.68
N PHE A 118 2.15 -8.93 9.50
CA PHE A 118 3.46 -8.37 9.20
C PHE A 118 4.26 -8.16 10.48
N GLU A 119 5.57 -8.35 10.37
CA GLU A 119 6.53 -8.00 11.41
C GLU A 119 7.23 -6.68 11.04
N GLN A 120 7.38 -5.77 12.00
CA GLN A 120 8.24 -4.60 11.82
C GLN A 120 9.70 -5.06 11.91
N VAL A 121 10.43 -4.96 10.80
CA VAL A 121 11.81 -5.47 10.70
C VAL A 121 12.87 -4.37 10.80
N GLY A 122 12.47 -3.11 10.69
CA GLY A 122 13.42 -2.01 10.77
C GLY A 122 12.80 -0.62 10.60
N VAL A 123 13.68 0.37 10.70
CA VAL A 123 13.38 1.78 10.47
C VAL A 123 14.42 2.32 9.51
N LEU A 124 13.99 3.02 8.47
CA LEU A 124 14.83 3.79 7.57
C LEU A 124 14.84 5.24 8.08
N PRO A 125 15.92 5.68 8.76
CA PRO A 125 15.96 7.00 9.35
C PRO A 125 16.07 8.07 8.25
N ARG A 126 15.31 9.15 8.40
CA ARG A 126 15.31 10.32 7.49
C ARG A 126 15.21 9.91 6.02
N HIS A 127 14.33 8.95 5.73
CA HIS A 127 14.23 8.35 4.41
C HIS A 127 13.28 9.10 3.47
N ARG A 128 12.27 9.77 4.04
CA ARG A 128 11.26 10.51 3.28
C ARG A 128 11.33 12.00 3.58
N TRP A 129 11.37 12.84 2.56
CA TRP A 129 11.22 14.29 2.74
C TRP A 129 9.75 14.70 2.52
N GLN A 130 9.15 15.35 3.51
CA GLN A 130 7.79 15.87 3.42
C GLN A 130 7.59 17.08 4.34
N ASN A 131 6.75 18.05 3.93
CA ASN A 131 6.42 19.23 4.74
C ASN A 131 7.66 19.98 5.28
N TYR A 132 8.72 20.04 4.47
CA TYR A 132 10.02 20.64 4.82
C TYR A 132 10.78 19.92 5.95
N ASP A 133 10.47 18.66 6.21
CA ASP A 133 11.15 17.84 7.20
C ASP A 133 11.49 16.44 6.68
N TRP A 134 12.49 15.81 7.29
CA TRP A 134 12.82 14.41 7.04
C TRP A 134 12.07 13.51 8.02
N GLN A 135 11.33 12.56 7.49
CA GLN A 135 10.58 11.57 8.25
C GLN A 135 11.27 10.21 8.18
N ASP A 136 11.18 9.49 9.30
CA ASP A 136 11.56 8.09 9.39
C ASP A 136 10.47 7.23 8.75
N VAL A 137 10.88 6.11 8.16
CA VAL A 137 9.97 5.15 7.51
C VAL A 137 10.12 3.79 8.18
N LEU A 138 9.04 3.28 8.73
CA LEU A 138 8.94 1.95 9.30
C LEU A 138 8.81 0.92 8.18
N VAL A 139 9.60 -0.16 8.26
CA VAL A 139 9.57 -1.25 7.28
C VAL A 139 8.93 -2.47 7.91
N TYR A 140 7.85 -2.94 7.29
CA TYR A 140 7.13 -4.13 7.67
C TYR A 140 7.31 -5.21 6.61
N VAL A 141 7.48 -6.47 7.05
CA VAL A 141 7.56 -7.63 6.16
C VAL A 141 6.53 -8.67 6.56
N GLY A 142 5.72 -9.08 5.59
CA GLY A 142 4.74 -10.15 5.71
C GLY A 142 5.13 -11.35 4.86
N ARG A 143 4.75 -12.55 5.30
CA ARG A 143 4.87 -13.78 4.52
C ARG A 143 3.50 -14.39 4.30
N ALA A 144 3.30 -15.03 3.15
CA ALA A 144 1.99 -15.54 2.75
C ALA A 144 1.37 -16.57 3.70
N ASP A 145 2.19 -17.31 4.45
CA ASP A 145 1.74 -18.22 5.51
C ASP A 145 1.23 -17.47 6.75
N SER A 146 1.94 -16.42 7.18
CA SER A 146 1.54 -15.57 8.31
C SER A 146 0.34 -14.68 7.99
N CYS A 147 0.23 -14.18 6.75
CA CYS A 147 -0.81 -13.23 6.34
C CYS A 147 -2.18 -13.87 6.01
N ARG A 148 -2.30 -15.20 6.09
CA ARG A 148 -3.56 -15.95 5.85
C ARG A 148 -4.31 -16.31 7.14
N SER A 149 -3.69 -16.09 8.28
CA SER A 149 -4.21 -16.45 9.61
C SER A 149 -5.04 -15.31 10.19
#